data_AF-A0A3A8QGJ5-F1
#
_entry.id   AF-A0A3A8QGJ5-F1
#
_cell.length_a   1.000
_cell.length_b   1.000
_cell.length_c   1.000
_cell.angle_alpha   90.00
_cell.angle_beta   90.00
_cell.angle_gamma   90.00
#
_symmetry.space_group_name_H-M   'P 1'
#
loop_
_entity.id
_entity.type
_entity.pdbx_description
1 polymer ?
#
loop_
_entity_poly.entity_id
_entity_poly.type
_entity_poly.pdbx_seq_one_letter_code
_entity_poly.pdbx_strand_id
1 'polypeptide(L)'
;MPPLIPSSEQLGLVSPALGPWFNNPLGALPAPGDDLSVSLTLPAGMAWLPPATGTLSMHVQTAPQSLQRPSPRLLRGVDGGAAPFGTGHLVALFTLLPEVEARLDALLSGVLGPPDGRAPTAGTRSRARVRTLAIELLEPAALNTNRWDVDPTLVGLGNASQQAQVLGLKLETGTALINGPLPMSDLKRAGRINGVFQPLLVARASLPVKLWAFDFRGRPVDAGAVAAWWQQLANAFLVPGSANTLWASGLVGTDQRTQAVQDARTVHLVNAHLAAPIDGLDTLTTNATGTGQVRRATGSGAVSMGLPAPVPNAPFRRLGLLPQGRMGTSVQLWPATATAPARDFVRVALVDVEQHLLGHARSTNAVMTRTTPPVQPSPSPVLLDTTDEVVGAMLQTLSGTGERTLLCSTVERDLGTLLPPPLVPGTAPITFPLLSGE
;
A
#
# COMPACT_ATOMS: atom_id res chain seq x y z
N MET A 1 -0.76 27.41 -5.64
CA MET A 1 -1.22 26.00 -5.64
C MET A 1 -2.63 25.96 -6.19
N PRO A 2 -2.98 24.97 -7.02
CA PRO A 2 -4.30 24.90 -7.64
C PRO A 2 -5.38 24.61 -6.58
N PRO A 3 -6.54 25.27 -6.64
CA PRO A 3 -7.68 24.95 -5.78
C PRO A 3 -8.17 23.51 -6.03
N LEU A 4 -8.66 22.84 -4.98
CA LEU A 4 -9.40 21.58 -5.12
C LEU A 4 -10.73 21.88 -5.83
N ILE A 5 -10.81 21.55 -7.12
CA ILE A 5 -12.02 21.71 -7.94
C ILE A 5 -12.43 20.34 -8.48
N PRO A 6 -13.64 19.85 -8.16
CA PRO A 6 -14.57 20.36 -7.15
C PRO A 6 -13.98 20.26 -5.72
N SER A 7 -14.51 21.06 -4.79
CA SER A 7 -14.10 21.01 -3.39
C SER A 7 -14.40 19.63 -2.77
N SER A 8 -13.69 19.26 -1.71
CA SER A 8 -13.89 18.00 -0.99
C SER A 8 -15.35 17.83 -0.53
N GLU A 9 -16.02 18.90 -0.11
CA GLU A 9 -17.43 18.85 0.34
C GLU A 9 -18.41 18.57 -0.80
N GLN A 10 -18.13 19.06 -2.01
CA GLN A 10 -18.98 18.85 -3.20
C GLN A 10 -18.93 17.42 -3.74
N LEU A 11 -17.92 16.64 -3.35
CA LEU A 11 -17.74 15.26 -3.81
C LEU A 11 -18.55 14.23 -3.01
N GLY A 12 -19.19 14.61 -1.91
CA GLY A 12 -20.03 13.71 -1.12
C GLY A 12 -19.30 12.43 -0.68
N LEU A 13 -19.85 11.26 -1.01
CA LEU A 13 -19.28 9.95 -0.62
C LEU A 13 -17.91 9.66 -1.25
N VAL A 14 -17.63 10.23 -2.42
CA VAL A 14 -16.35 10.02 -3.12
C VAL A 14 -15.31 11.08 -2.77
N SER A 15 -15.56 11.84 -1.70
CA SER A 15 -14.66 12.88 -1.22
C SER A 15 -13.33 12.30 -0.71
N PRO A 16 -12.18 12.87 -1.11
CA PRO A 16 -10.88 12.53 -0.53
C PRO A 16 -10.67 13.21 0.84
N ALA A 17 -11.73 13.66 1.50
CA ALA A 17 -11.63 14.34 2.77
C ALA A 17 -11.01 13.44 3.86
N LEU A 18 -10.10 14.04 4.61
CA LEU A 18 -9.33 13.42 5.68
C LEU A 18 -9.89 13.80 7.05
N GLY A 19 -9.73 12.91 8.02
CA GLY A 19 -10.09 13.13 9.41
C GLY A 19 -9.03 12.66 10.38
N PRO A 20 -9.21 12.97 11.68
CA PRO A 20 -8.36 12.43 12.73
C PRO A 20 -8.50 10.92 12.81
N TRP A 21 -7.41 10.23 13.11
CA TRP A 21 -7.40 8.78 13.27
C TRP A 21 -7.95 8.38 14.64
N PHE A 22 -7.85 9.27 15.63
CA PHE A 22 -8.33 9.05 16.98
C PHE A 22 -9.04 10.29 17.50
N ASN A 23 -10.09 10.09 18.29
CA ASN A 23 -10.89 11.18 18.87
C ASN A 23 -10.06 12.14 19.72
N ASN A 24 -9.03 11.65 20.42
CA ASN A 24 -8.06 12.45 21.15
C ASN A 24 -6.64 12.16 20.63
N PRO A 25 -5.68 13.09 20.81
CA PRO A 25 -4.30 12.82 20.44
C PRO A 25 -3.76 11.64 21.25
N LEU A 26 -3.44 10.55 20.56
CA LEU A 26 -2.52 9.55 21.10
C LEU A 26 -1.11 10.15 21.05
N GLY A 27 -0.20 9.70 21.92
CA GLY A 27 1.23 10.00 21.77
C GLY A 27 1.74 9.65 20.36
N ALA A 28 2.90 10.21 19.98
CA ALA A 28 3.48 9.98 18.67
C ALA A 28 3.65 8.48 18.39
N LEU A 29 3.17 8.01 17.23
CA LEU A 29 3.25 6.59 16.86
C LEU A 29 4.72 6.15 16.82
N PRO A 30 5.08 5.06 17.52
CA PRO A 30 6.43 4.54 17.48
C PRO A 30 6.76 3.99 16.09
N ALA A 31 8.05 3.90 15.76
CA ALA A 31 8.53 3.25 14.54
C ALA A 31 7.95 1.84 14.41
N PRO A 32 7.70 1.34 13.18
CA PRO A 32 7.02 0.07 13.02
C PRO A 32 7.94 -1.10 13.40
N GLY A 33 7.35 -2.24 13.72
CA GLY A 33 8.05 -3.51 13.88
C GLY A 33 8.55 -4.06 12.54
N ASP A 34 9.22 -5.21 12.57
CA ASP A 34 9.71 -5.89 11.36
C ASP A 34 8.56 -6.46 10.50
N ASP A 35 7.36 -6.57 11.07
CA ASP A 35 6.11 -6.89 10.37
C ASP A 35 5.42 -5.64 9.76
N LEU A 36 6.04 -4.45 9.88
CA LEU A 36 5.48 -3.14 9.52
C LEU A 36 4.26 -2.69 10.34
N SER A 37 3.89 -3.44 11.39
CA SER A 37 2.83 -3.03 12.33
C SER A 37 3.33 -2.02 13.35
N VAL A 38 2.42 -1.23 13.91
CA VAL A 38 2.71 -0.32 15.03
C VAL A 38 1.99 -0.85 16.27
N SER A 39 2.74 -1.30 17.27
CA SER A 39 2.17 -1.75 18.54
C SER A 39 1.85 -0.54 19.42
N LEU A 40 0.63 -0.49 19.97
CA LEU A 40 0.17 0.58 20.84
C LEU A 40 -0.89 0.09 21.83
N THR A 41 -1.14 0.88 22.87
CA THR A 41 -2.22 0.62 23.84
C THR A 41 -3.23 1.76 23.76
N LEU A 42 -4.47 1.42 23.41
CA LEU A 42 -5.57 2.39 23.42
C LEU A 42 -6.03 2.57 24.88
N PRO A 43 -6.03 3.79 25.43
CA PRO A 43 -6.59 4.03 26.75
C PRO A 43 -8.13 3.92 26.71
N ALA A 44 -8.74 3.69 27.88
CA ALA A 44 -10.19 3.67 27.99
C ALA A 44 -10.80 5.01 27.53
N GLY A 45 -11.87 4.94 26.73
CA GLY A 45 -12.51 6.09 26.10
C GLY A 45 -11.87 6.55 24.78
N MET A 46 -10.75 5.96 24.36
CA MET A 46 -10.16 6.24 23.06
C MET A 46 -10.99 5.59 21.96
N ALA A 47 -11.33 6.37 20.93
CA ALA A 47 -12.04 5.89 19.76
C ALA A 47 -11.15 5.99 18.53
N TRP A 48 -11.00 4.87 17.82
CA TRP A 48 -10.43 4.85 16.47
C TRP A 48 -11.48 5.37 15.50
N LEU A 49 -11.10 6.37 14.71
CA LEU A 49 -11.98 7.11 13.80
C LEU A 49 -11.61 6.83 12.35
N PRO A 50 -12.57 6.91 11.41
CA PRO A 50 -12.33 6.78 9.98
C PRO A 50 -11.43 7.93 9.50
N PRO A 51 -10.22 7.65 9.01
CA PRO A 51 -9.32 8.70 8.57
C PRO A 51 -9.70 9.26 7.19
N ALA A 52 -10.51 8.55 6.42
CA ALA A 52 -11.16 8.94 5.18
C ALA A 52 -12.45 8.12 5.02
N THR A 53 -13.21 8.29 3.94
CA THR A 53 -14.46 7.52 3.72
C THR A 53 -14.19 6.08 3.25
N GLY A 54 -14.87 5.11 3.87
CA GLY A 54 -14.64 3.68 3.62
C GLY A 54 -15.65 2.78 4.34
N THR A 55 -15.42 1.47 4.28
CA THR A 55 -16.23 0.46 4.96
C THR A 55 -15.45 -0.26 6.05
N LEU A 56 -16.10 -0.46 7.20
CA LEU A 56 -15.61 -1.26 8.31
C LEU A 56 -16.13 -2.69 8.18
N SER A 57 -15.24 -3.67 8.37
CA SER A 57 -15.57 -5.08 8.55
C SER A 57 -14.82 -5.64 9.76
N MET A 58 -15.41 -6.64 10.41
CA MET A 58 -14.76 -7.37 11.51
C MET A 58 -14.43 -8.79 11.06
N HIS A 59 -13.27 -9.28 11.48
CA HIS A 59 -12.80 -10.61 11.10
C HIS A 59 -12.05 -11.27 12.25
N VAL A 60 -12.23 -12.57 12.43
CA VAL A 60 -11.39 -13.37 13.33
C VAL A 60 -10.34 -14.08 12.48
N GLN A 61 -9.06 -13.78 12.71
CA GLN A 61 -7.98 -14.40 11.98
C GLN A 61 -7.94 -15.90 12.29
N THR A 62 -8.08 -16.73 11.26
CA THR A 62 -7.95 -18.19 11.40
C THR A 62 -6.51 -18.63 11.16
N ALA A 63 -6.16 -19.82 11.66
CA ALA A 63 -4.84 -20.40 11.39
C ALA A 63 -4.63 -20.52 9.87
N PRO A 64 -3.41 -20.21 9.35
CA PRO A 64 -3.13 -20.33 7.94
C PRO A 64 -3.40 -21.77 7.47
N GLN A 65 -4.34 -21.95 6.53
CA GLN A 65 -4.51 -23.25 5.88
C GLN A 65 -3.40 -23.41 4.84
N SER A 66 -2.60 -24.47 4.96
CA SER A 66 -1.35 -24.70 4.22
C SER A 66 -1.48 -24.81 2.69
N LEU A 67 -2.68 -24.75 2.12
CA LEU A 67 -2.94 -25.02 0.70
C LEU A 67 -3.67 -23.89 -0.05
N GLN A 68 -4.02 -22.78 0.61
CA GLN A 68 -4.70 -21.69 -0.09
C GLN A 68 -3.70 -20.77 -0.76
N ARG A 69 -3.62 -20.83 -2.10
CA ARG A 69 -2.92 -19.82 -2.89
C ARG A 69 -3.51 -18.45 -2.54
N PRO A 70 -2.71 -17.49 -2.05
CA PRO A 70 -3.25 -16.22 -1.59
C PRO A 70 -3.86 -15.46 -2.78
N SER A 71 -5.17 -15.19 -2.70
CA SER A 71 -5.87 -14.33 -3.64
C SER A 71 -5.23 -12.92 -3.63
N PRO A 72 -5.14 -12.22 -4.78
CA PRO A 72 -4.61 -10.85 -4.85
C PRO A 72 -5.42 -9.83 -4.03
N ARG A 73 -6.58 -10.22 -3.50
CA ARG A 73 -7.42 -9.39 -2.61
C ARG A 73 -7.26 -9.68 -1.12
N LEU A 74 -6.51 -10.70 -0.75
CA LEU A 74 -6.25 -11.02 0.65
C LEU A 74 -5.07 -10.22 1.17
N LEU A 75 -5.16 -9.80 2.42
CA LEU A 75 -4.07 -9.16 3.15
C LEU A 75 -2.94 -10.17 3.37
N ARG A 76 -1.70 -9.70 3.24
CA ARG A 76 -0.52 -10.56 3.23
C ARG A 76 0.50 -10.08 4.23
N GLY A 77 1.36 -10.99 4.66
CA GLY A 77 2.57 -10.68 5.41
C GLY A 77 3.58 -9.87 4.59
N VAL A 78 4.56 -9.32 5.30
CA VAL A 78 5.72 -8.59 4.75
C VAL A 78 6.48 -9.43 3.72
N ASP A 79 6.51 -10.75 3.94
CA ASP A 79 7.23 -11.74 3.15
C ASP A 79 6.56 -12.11 1.82
N GLY A 80 5.30 -11.75 1.59
CA GLY A 80 4.59 -12.31 0.44
C GLY A 80 3.38 -13.15 0.80
N GLY A 81 3.42 -13.77 1.98
CA GLY A 81 2.76 -15.02 2.31
C GLY A 81 1.44 -14.88 3.03
N ALA A 82 1.27 -15.67 4.10
CA ALA A 82 0.05 -15.77 4.89
C ALA A 82 -0.40 -14.42 5.47
N ALA A 83 -1.63 -14.37 5.99
CA ALA A 83 -2.17 -13.18 6.62
C ALA A 83 -1.25 -12.70 7.77
N PRO A 84 -1.09 -11.38 7.96
CA PRO A 84 -0.11 -10.81 8.88
C PRO A 84 -0.52 -10.86 10.36
N PHE A 85 -1.77 -11.24 10.65
CA PHE A 85 -2.36 -11.16 11.98
C PHE A 85 -2.11 -12.43 12.80
N GLY A 86 -2.13 -12.30 14.13
CA GLY A 86 -2.09 -13.42 15.05
C GLY A 86 -3.32 -14.33 14.93
N THR A 87 -3.14 -15.64 15.06
CA THR A 87 -4.23 -16.61 14.98
C THR A 87 -5.18 -16.45 16.17
N GLY A 88 -6.49 -16.43 15.90
CA GLY A 88 -7.53 -16.25 16.91
C GLY A 88 -7.74 -14.81 17.36
N HIS A 89 -7.06 -13.83 16.75
CA HIS A 89 -7.23 -12.41 17.05
C HIS A 89 -8.44 -11.83 16.32
N LEU A 90 -9.10 -10.87 16.96
CA LEU A 90 -10.13 -10.05 16.32
C LEU A 90 -9.46 -8.89 15.58
N VAL A 91 -9.83 -8.68 14.32
CA VAL A 91 -9.29 -7.65 13.45
C VAL A 91 -10.43 -6.77 12.94
N ALA A 92 -10.33 -5.47 13.21
CA ALA A 92 -11.18 -4.44 12.63
C ALA A 92 -10.50 -3.92 11.35
N LEU A 93 -11.11 -4.17 10.19
CA LEU A 93 -10.60 -3.81 8.88
C LEU A 93 -11.38 -2.63 8.33
N PHE A 94 -10.71 -1.51 8.09
CA PHE A 94 -11.27 -0.34 7.45
C PHE A 94 -10.74 -0.18 6.04
N THR A 95 -11.58 -0.40 5.03
CA THR A 95 -11.21 -0.35 3.61
C THR A 95 -11.78 0.89 2.96
N LEU A 96 -10.91 1.71 2.37
CA LEU A 96 -11.32 2.92 1.65
C LEU A 96 -12.21 2.57 0.45
N LEU A 97 -13.15 3.46 0.13
CA LEU A 97 -13.88 3.34 -1.13
C LEU A 97 -12.91 3.47 -2.32
N PRO A 98 -13.07 2.72 -3.42
CA PRO A 98 -12.14 2.74 -4.55
C PRO A 98 -11.90 4.14 -5.14
N GLU A 99 -12.93 4.98 -5.17
CA GLU A 99 -12.87 6.36 -5.66
C GLU A 99 -12.07 7.27 -4.72
N VAL A 100 -12.25 7.09 -3.40
CA VAL A 100 -11.51 7.82 -2.36
C VAL A 100 -10.03 7.43 -2.43
N GLU A 101 -9.76 6.12 -2.54
CA GLU A 101 -8.43 5.56 -2.74
C GLU A 101 -7.74 6.14 -3.98
N ALA A 102 -8.44 6.20 -5.12
CA ALA A 102 -7.90 6.71 -6.38
C ALA A 102 -7.58 8.21 -6.31
N ARG A 103 -8.47 9.00 -5.69
CA ARG A 103 -8.28 10.45 -5.53
C ARG A 103 -7.15 10.78 -4.57
N LEU A 104 -7.08 10.10 -3.43
CA LEU A 104 -5.97 10.30 -2.48
C LEU A 104 -4.62 9.96 -3.13
N ASP A 105 -4.55 8.88 -3.90
CA ASP A 105 -3.33 8.51 -4.64
C ASP A 105 -2.94 9.56 -5.68
N ALA A 106 -3.91 10.04 -6.47
CA ALA A 106 -3.68 11.07 -7.48
C ALA A 106 -3.25 12.42 -6.87
N LEU A 107 -3.80 12.79 -5.72
CA LEU A 107 -3.37 13.99 -5.01
C LEU A 107 -1.97 13.80 -4.41
N LEU A 108 -1.68 12.61 -3.86
CA LEU A 108 -0.40 12.31 -3.25
C LEU A 108 0.76 12.32 -4.25
N SER A 109 0.55 11.82 -5.47
CA SER A 109 1.55 11.85 -6.53
C SER A 109 1.94 13.27 -6.97
N GLY A 110 1.02 14.24 -6.81
CA GLY A 110 1.27 15.65 -7.08
C GLY A 110 1.98 16.41 -5.94
N VAL A 111 1.89 15.91 -4.70
CA VAL A 111 2.43 16.59 -3.51
C VAL A 111 3.76 16.00 -3.04
N LEU A 112 3.89 14.68 -3.03
CA LEU A 112 5.11 14.01 -2.59
C LEU A 112 6.00 13.64 -3.77
N GLY A 113 7.17 14.27 -3.81
CA GLY A 113 8.20 13.94 -4.78
C GLY A 113 8.79 12.52 -4.60
N PRO A 114 9.58 12.08 -5.59
CA PRO A 114 10.39 10.88 -5.49
C PRO A 114 11.27 10.91 -4.23
N PRO A 115 11.35 9.81 -3.47
CA PRO A 115 12.18 9.72 -2.27
C PRO A 115 13.67 9.72 -2.61
N ASP A 116 14.07 9.43 -3.84
CA ASP A 116 15.47 9.50 -4.29
C ASP A 116 15.93 10.93 -4.63
N GLY A 117 15.07 11.95 -4.40
CA GLY A 117 15.40 13.36 -4.59
C GLY A 117 15.38 13.84 -6.03
N ARG A 118 14.90 13.03 -6.97
CA ARG A 118 14.71 13.45 -8.35
C ARG A 118 13.51 14.38 -8.51
N ALA A 119 13.51 15.15 -9.60
CA ALA A 119 12.37 15.96 -9.95
C ALA A 119 11.12 15.07 -10.14
N PRO A 120 9.96 15.43 -9.57
CA PRO A 120 8.73 14.69 -9.78
C PRO A 120 8.31 14.78 -11.24
N THR A 121 8.06 13.62 -11.88
CA THR A 121 7.39 13.57 -13.18
C THR A 121 5.89 13.56 -12.95
N ALA A 122 5.16 14.43 -13.64
CA ALA A 122 3.70 14.53 -13.51
C ALA A 122 3.04 13.16 -13.75
N GLY A 123 2.09 12.79 -12.87
CA GLY A 123 1.37 11.52 -12.97
C GLY A 123 2.15 10.28 -12.49
N THR A 124 3.42 10.41 -12.08
CA THR A 124 4.19 9.28 -11.55
C THR A 124 3.98 9.09 -10.05
N ARG A 125 3.65 7.86 -9.65
CA ARG A 125 3.46 7.51 -8.24
C ARG A 125 4.82 7.43 -7.52
N SER A 126 4.93 8.04 -6.35
CA SER A 126 6.16 8.03 -5.54
C SER A 126 6.05 7.19 -4.26
N ARG A 127 4.84 6.87 -3.80
CA ARG A 127 4.54 6.09 -2.57
C ARG A 127 3.49 5.02 -2.84
N ALA A 128 3.31 4.09 -1.90
CA ALA A 128 2.30 3.04 -2.07
C ALA A 128 0.87 3.61 -2.00
N ARG A 129 -0.02 3.14 -2.89
CA ARG A 129 -1.45 3.47 -2.85
C ARG A 129 -2.14 2.74 -1.71
N VAL A 130 -2.51 3.46 -0.66
CA VAL A 130 -3.12 2.92 0.56
C VAL A 130 -4.59 2.58 0.33
N ARG A 131 -5.01 1.38 0.74
CA ARG A 131 -6.41 0.92 0.63
C ARG A 131 -7.04 0.56 1.96
N THR A 132 -6.31 -0.13 2.84
CA THR A 132 -6.88 -0.70 4.06
C THR A 132 -6.07 -0.27 5.27
N LEU A 133 -6.76 0.14 6.33
CA LEU A 133 -6.17 0.29 7.67
C LEU A 133 -6.80 -0.76 8.57
N ALA A 134 -6.05 -1.29 9.52
CA ALA A 134 -6.56 -2.29 10.43
C ALA A 134 -6.10 -2.07 11.87
N ILE A 135 -6.97 -2.41 12.81
CA ILE A 135 -6.61 -2.61 14.21
C ILE A 135 -6.80 -4.08 14.54
N GLU A 136 -5.70 -4.73 14.92
CA GLU A 136 -5.69 -6.08 15.46
C GLU A 136 -5.68 -5.99 16.98
N LEU A 137 -6.66 -6.65 17.61
CA LEU A 137 -6.73 -6.78 19.06
C LEU A 137 -5.83 -7.96 19.46
N LEU A 138 -4.90 -7.71 20.39
CA LEU A 138 -3.92 -8.72 20.82
C LEU A 138 -4.48 -9.70 21.86
N GLU A 139 -5.74 -9.54 22.22
CA GLU A 139 -6.48 -10.47 23.07
C GLU A 139 -7.24 -11.49 22.20
N PRO A 140 -7.50 -12.70 22.72
CA PRO A 140 -8.31 -13.69 22.00
C PRO A 140 -9.67 -13.11 21.59
N ALA A 141 -10.14 -13.47 20.39
CA ALA A 141 -11.39 -12.98 19.83
C ALA A 141 -12.59 -13.39 20.70
N ALA A 142 -13.07 -12.46 21.50
CA ALA A 142 -14.24 -12.63 22.35
C ALA A 142 -15.16 -11.42 22.29
N LEU A 143 -16.47 -11.67 22.31
CA LEU A 143 -17.47 -10.64 22.41
C LEU A 143 -17.49 -10.08 23.83
N ASN A 144 -16.93 -8.88 24.01
CA ASN A 144 -16.86 -8.22 25.31
C ASN A 144 -17.05 -6.71 25.17
N THR A 145 -18.30 -6.26 25.24
CA THR A 145 -18.69 -4.85 25.10
C THR A 145 -18.16 -3.94 26.22
N ASN A 146 -17.65 -4.51 27.31
CA ASN A 146 -16.97 -3.76 28.38
C ASN A 146 -15.49 -3.49 28.05
N ARG A 147 -14.90 -4.20 27.08
CA ARG A 147 -13.51 -4.03 26.63
C ARG A 147 -13.45 -3.14 25.40
N TRP A 148 -14.30 -3.42 24.42
CA TRP A 148 -14.35 -2.72 23.14
C TRP A 148 -15.78 -2.64 22.64
N ASP A 149 -16.07 -1.67 21.77
CA ASP A 149 -17.38 -1.48 21.15
C ASP A 149 -17.21 -0.90 19.75
N VAL A 150 -18.28 -0.85 18.96
CA VAL A 150 -18.31 -0.22 17.63
C VAL A 150 -19.45 0.79 17.57
N ASP A 151 -19.56 1.54 16.49
CA ASP A 151 -20.74 2.33 16.18
C ASP A 151 -21.53 1.62 15.07
N PRO A 152 -22.87 1.47 15.16
CA PRO A 152 -23.69 1.71 16.35
C PRO A 152 -23.31 0.78 17.50
N THR A 153 -23.55 1.23 18.74
CA THR A 153 -23.16 0.48 19.94
C THR A 153 -23.84 -0.89 20.00
N LEU A 154 -23.08 -1.90 20.40
CA LEU A 154 -23.60 -3.24 20.63
C LEU A 154 -24.34 -3.33 21.98
N VAL A 155 -24.11 -2.38 22.89
CA VAL A 155 -24.76 -2.35 24.20
C VAL A 155 -26.25 -2.10 24.02
N GLY A 156 -27.08 -3.01 24.55
CA GLY A 156 -28.54 -2.96 24.39
C GLY A 156 -29.03 -3.50 23.04
N LEU A 157 -28.13 -3.90 22.15
CA LEU A 157 -28.49 -4.53 20.88
C LEU A 157 -28.77 -6.02 21.10
N GLY A 158 -30.00 -6.37 21.44
CA GLY A 158 -30.45 -7.76 21.49
C GLY A 158 -29.60 -8.69 22.38
N ASN A 159 -29.59 -9.99 22.06
CA ASN A 159 -28.76 -10.98 22.74
C ASN A 159 -27.35 -11.09 22.11
N ALA A 160 -26.42 -11.76 22.80
CA ALA A 160 -25.02 -11.89 22.35
C ALA A 160 -24.86 -12.50 20.95
N SER A 161 -25.76 -13.39 20.54
CA SER A 161 -25.74 -13.97 19.18
C SER A 161 -26.11 -12.92 18.13
N GLN A 162 -27.13 -12.09 18.41
CA GLN A 162 -27.52 -10.97 17.54
C GLN A 162 -26.41 -9.92 17.46
N GLN A 163 -25.72 -9.62 18.57
CA GLN A 163 -24.55 -8.74 18.58
C GLN A 163 -23.44 -9.26 17.70
N ALA A 164 -23.09 -10.55 17.83
CA ALA A 164 -22.08 -11.17 16.98
C ALA A 164 -22.49 -11.14 15.50
N GLN A 165 -23.77 -11.39 15.18
CA GLN A 165 -24.27 -11.37 13.81
C GLN A 165 -24.18 -9.99 13.16
N VAL A 166 -24.45 -8.90 13.90
CA VAL A 166 -24.30 -7.53 13.37
C VAL A 166 -22.85 -7.24 12.99
N LEU A 167 -21.89 -7.82 13.70
CA LEU A 167 -20.46 -7.74 13.37
C LEU A 167 -20.05 -8.66 12.21
N GLY A 168 -20.98 -9.43 11.64
CA GLY A 168 -20.68 -10.46 10.64
C GLY A 168 -19.95 -11.68 11.20
N LEU A 169 -20.07 -11.89 12.51
CA LEU A 169 -19.45 -12.97 13.28
C LEU A 169 -20.51 -13.91 13.84
N LYS A 170 -20.07 -15.01 14.47
CA LYS A 170 -20.93 -15.90 15.25
C LYS A 170 -20.19 -16.37 16.50
N LEU A 171 -20.95 -16.78 17.50
CA LEU A 171 -20.41 -17.39 18.71
C LEU A 171 -20.12 -18.87 18.44
N GLU A 172 -18.94 -19.35 18.81
CA GLU A 172 -18.60 -20.78 18.78
C GLU A 172 -19.05 -21.45 20.08
N THR A 173 -18.47 -20.99 21.20
CA THR A 173 -18.83 -21.40 22.56
C THR A 173 -18.69 -20.20 23.51
N GLY A 174 -19.67 -19.99 24.39
CA GLY A 174 -19.68 -18.86 25.33
C GLY A 174 -19.56 -17.51 24.61
N THR A 175 -18.48 -16.78 24.87
CA THR A 175 -18.16 -15.47 24.28
C THR A 175 -17.16 -15.53 23.13
N ALA A 176 -16.62 -16.70 22.80
CA ALA A 176 -15.64 -16.86 21.74
C ALA A 176 -16.25 -16.57 20.36
N LEU A 177 -15.58 -15.71 19.59
CA LEU A 177 -16.01 -15.28 18.27
C LEU A 177 -15.32 -16.08 17.19
N ILE A 178 -16.07 -16.46 16.16
CA ILE A 178 -15.58 -16.99 14.89
C ILE A 178 -16.28 -16.30 13.72
N ASN A 179 -15.72 -16.44 12.53
CA ASN A 179 -16.27 -15.80 11.33
C ASN A 179 -17.69 -16.32 11.03
N GLY A 180 -18.60 -15.37 10.81
CA GLY A 180 -19.97 -15.64 10.39
C GLY A 180 -20.07 -15.90 8.88
N PRO A 181 -21.26 -16.28 8.39
CA PRO A 181 -21.48 -16.54 6.97
C PRO A 181 -21.53 -15.28 6.11
N LEU A 182 -21.85 -14.13 6.71
CA LEU A 182 -21.96 -12.83 6.02
C LEU A 182 -21.04 -11.83 6.72
N PRO A 183 -20.04 -11.26 6.03
CA PRO A 183 -19.17 -10.26 6.64
C PRO A 183 -19.93 -8.95 6.85
N MET A 184 -19.61 -8.23 7.93
CA MET A 184 -20.07 -6.85 8.11
C MET A 184 -19.46 -5.94 7.04
N SER A 185 -20.26 -4.98 6.57
CA SER A 185 -19.79 -3.89 5.73
C SER A 185 -20.53 -2.62 6.13
N ASP A 186 -19.97 -1.92 7.11
CA ASP A 186 -20.56 -0.68 7.64
C ASP A 186 -19.86 0.55 7.04
N LEU A 187 -20.62 1.45 6.41
CA LEU A 187 -20.09 2.64 5.77
C LEU A 187 -19.78 3.72 6.81
N LYS A 188 -18.52 4.14 6.86
CA LYS A 188 -18.03 5.16 7.79
C LYS A 188 -17.40 6.31 7.02
N ARG A 189 -17.62 7.53 7.51
CA ARG A 189 -17.13 8.77 6.89
C ARG A 189 -16.24 9.52 7.87
N ALA A 190 -15.17 10.09 7.35
CA ALA A 190 -14.36 11.04 8.11
C ALA A 190 -15.17 12.31 8.46
N GLY A 191 -14.80 12.97 9.54
CA GLY A 191 -15.46 14.20 10.00
C GLY A 191 -16.53 13.97 11.05
N ARG A 192 -17.39 14.98 11.23
CA ARG A 192 -18.54 14.92 12.13
C ARG A 192 -19.84 14.95 11.34
N ILE A 193 -20.72 14.00 11.61
CA ILE A 193 -22.07 13.96 11.03
C ILE A 193 -23.04 14.31 12.15
N ASN A 194 -23.85 15.35 11.93
CA ASN A 194 -24.75 15.89 12.96
C ASN A 194 -24.01 16.23 14.27
N GLY A 195 -22.76 16.72 14.17
CA GLY A 195 -21.94 17.10 15.31
C GLY A 195 -21.20 15.94 16.02
N VAL A 196 -21.39 14.69 15.58
CA VAL A 196 -20.83 13.50 16.24
C VAL A 196 -19.88 12.75 15.30
N PHE A 197 -18.80 12.18 15.85
CA PHE A 197 -17.92 11.27 15.13
C PHE A 197 -18.56 9.89 14.94
N GLN A 198 -18.24 9.20 13.85
CA GLN A 198 -18.62 7.81 13.63
C GLN A 198 -17.43 6.88 13.91
N PRO A 199 -17.21 6.42 15.16
CA PRO A 199 -16.03 5.64 15.48
C PRO A 199 -16.07 4.25 14.80
N LEU A 200 -14.90 3.79 14.40
CA LEU A 200 -14.69 2.43 13.90
C LEU A 200 -14.66 1.42 15.05
N LEU A 201 -13.95 1.79 16.11
CA LEU A 201 -13.79 0.98 17.32
C LEU A 201 -13.59 1.90 18.52
N VAL A 202 -14.25 1.59 19.63
CA VAL A 202 -14.14 2.33 20.90
C VAL A 202 -13.53 1.42 21.93
N ALA A 203 -12.38 1.81 22.49
CA ALA A 203 -11.78 1.13 23.63
C ALA A 203 -12.55 1.51 24.90
N ARG A 204 -13.25 0.56 25.52
CA ARG A 204 -13.99 0.75 26.78
C ARG A 204 -13.12 0.48 28.01
N ALA A 205 -12.06 -0.29 27.82
CA ALA A 205 -10.96 -0.48 28.75
C ALA A 205 -9.62 -0.27 28.04
N SER A 206 -8.51 -0.31 28.78
CA SER A 206 -7.17 -0.29 28.17
C SER A 206 -7.01 -1.52 27.25
N LEU A 207 -6.69 -1.27 25.98
CA LEU A 207 -6.70 -2.31 24.94
C LEU A 207 -5.35 -2.35 24.21
N PRO A 208 -4.55 -3.42 24.36
CA PRO A 208 -3.33 -3.60 23.57
C PRO A 208 -3.70 -3.99 22.13
N VAL A 209 -3.16 -3.25 21.17
CA VAL A 209 -3.48 -3.44 19.74
C VAL A 209 -2.25 -3.31 18.86
N LYS A 210 -2.32 -3.88 17.67
CA LYS A 210 -1.45 -3.54 16.54
C LYS A 210 -2.23 -2.75 15.50
N LEU A 211 -1.67 -1.62 15.10
CA LEU A 211 -2.16 -0.80 14.01
C LEU A 211 -1.41 -1.16 12.72
N TRP A 212 -2.17 -1.38 11.66
CA TRP A 212 -1.69 -1.79 10.36
C TRP A 212 -2.21 -0.86 9.26
N ALA A 213 -1.43 -0.74 8.19
CA ALA A 213 -1.89 -0.17 6.93
C ALA A 213 -1.47 -1.10 5.78
N PHE A 214 -2.29 -1.15 4.74
CA PHE A 214 -2.09 -1.99 3.57
C PHE A 214 -2.34 -1.22 2.29
N ASP A 215 -1.56 -1.54 1.27
CA ASP A 215 -1.77 -1.00 -0.06
C ASP A 215 -2.90 -1.71 -0.82
N PHE A 216 -3.18 -1.22 -2.03
CA PHE A 216 -4.20 -1.76 -2.92
C PHE A 216 -4.00 -3.23 -3.33
N ARG A 217 -2.80 -3.79 -3.14
CA ARG A 217 -2.45 -5.20 -3.39
C ARG A 217 -2.49 -6.04 -2.11
N GLY A 218 -2.92 -5.46 -0.98
CA GLY A 218 -2.98 -6.12 0.32
C GLY A 218 -1.61 -6.28 1.00
N ARG A 219 -0.59 -5.51 0.58
CA ARG A 219 0.74 -5.54 1.18
C ARG A 219 0.87 -4.55 2.32
N PRO A 220 1.56 -4.92 3.41
CA PRO A 220 1.70 -4.05 4.55
C PRO A 220 2.54 -2.82 4.19
N VAL A 221 2.15 -1.70 4.78
CA VAL A 221 2.77 -0.37 4.68
C VAL A 221 2.86 0.16 6.11
N ASP A 222 3.89 0.94 6.39
CA ASP A 222 4.03 1.62 7.68
C ASP A 222 2.86 2.59 7.91
N ALA A 223 1.98 2.29 8.88
CA ALA A 223 0.83 3.11 9.22
C ALA A 223 1.21 4.53 9.66
N GLY A 224 2.36 4.72 10.32
CA GLY A 224 2.85 6.05 10.66
C GLY A 224 3.32 6.83 9.42
N ALA A 225 3.90 6.16 8.43
CA ALA A 225 4.22 6.82 7.16
C ALA A 225 2.95 7.31 6.46
N VAL A 226 1.88 6.50 6.44
CA VAL A 226 0.57 6.91 5.89
C VAL A 226 0.01 8.14 6.62
N ALA A 227 0.07 8.17 7.95
CA ALA A 227 -0.37 9.32 8.73
C ALA A 227 0.41 10.60 8.37
N ALA A 228 1.72 10.49 8.18
CA ALA A 228 2.59 11.60 7.78
C ALA A 228 2.34 12.06 6.33
N TRP A 229 2.13 11.12 5.40
CA TRP A 229 1.77 11.40 4.01
C TRP A 229 0.48 12.21 3.92
N TRP A 230 -0.56 11.76 4.63
CA TRP A 230 -1.86 12.41 4.63
C TRP A 230 -1.84 13.75 5.36
N GLN A 231 -1.02 13.92 6.41
CA GLN A 231 -0.82 15.23 7.03
C GLN A 231 -0.16 16.21 6.06
N GLN A 232 0.89 15.78 5.35
CA GLN A 232 1.57 16.62 4.37
C GLN A 232 0.65 16.96 3.20
N LEU A 233 -0.17 15.99 2.77
CA LEU A 233 -1.21 16.19 1.77
C LEU A 233 -2.22 17.25 2.22
N ALA A 234 -2.77 17.11 3.43
CA ALA A 234 -3.73 18.07 3.97
C ALA A 234 -3.14 19.48 4.10
N ASN A 235 -1.89 19.59 4.57
CA ASN A 235 -1.17 20.85 4.68
C ASN A 235 -0.92 21.51 3.31
N ALA A 236 -0.67 20.73 2.27
CA ALA A 236 -0.48 21.24 0.91
C ALA A 236 -1.76 21.87 0.33
N PHE A 237 -2.93 21.45 0.79
CA PHE A 237 -4.23 22.00 0.40
C PHE A 237 -4.85 22.91 1.46
N LEU A 238 -4.10 23.29 2.50
CA LEU A 238 -4.60 24.22 3.53
C LEU A 238 -4.40 25.66 3.05
N VAL A 239 -5.49 26.32 2.64
CA VAL A 239 -5.50 27.77 2.38
C VAL A 239 -6.15 28.47 3.57
N PRO A 240 -5.41 29.27 4.37
CA PRO A 240 -5.96 30.00 5.50
C PRO A 240 -7.16 30.85 5.09
N GLY A 241 -8.30 30.69 5.77
CA GLY A 241 -9.55 31.41 5.47
C GLY A 241 -10.38 30.86 4.30
N SER A 242 -9.99 29.73 3.70
CA SER A 242 -10.76 29.07 2.64
C SER A 242 -11.51 27.83 3.14
N ALA A 243 -12.71 27.60 2.62
CA ALA A 243 -13.44 26.34 2.79
C ALA A 243 -12.82 25.18 1.98
N ASN A 244 -11.89 25.46 1.06
CA ASN A 244 -11.22 24.46 0.22
C ASN A 244 -10.08 23.79 0.98
N THR A 245 -10.41 23.00 1.99
CA THR A 245 -9.44 22.17 2.72
C THR A 245 -9.65 20.70 2.39
N LEU A 246 -8.61 19.89 2.57
CA LEU A 246 -8.74 18.44 2.50
C LEU A 246 -9.34 17.85 3.79
N TRP A 247 -9.59 18.65 4.83
CA TRP A 247 -10.21 18.18 6.06
C TRP A 247 -11.72 17.98 5.88
N ALA A 248 -12.23 16.91 6.46
CA ALA A 248 -13.65 16.60 6.44
C ALA A 248 -14.48 17.65 7.17
N SER A 249 -15.75 17.74 6.77
CA SER A 249 -16.68 18.74 7.30
C SER A 249 -16.89 18.56 8.82
N GLY A 250 -17.09 19.68 9.51
CA GLY A 250 -17.26 19.73 10.96
C GLY A 250 -15.97 19.58 11.78
N LEU A 251 -14.80 19.49 11.15
CA LEU A 251 -13.50 19.50 11.83
C LEU A 251 -12.95 20.92 11.95
N VAL A 252 -12.59 21.34 13.17
CA VAL A 252 -12.02 22.66 13.45
C VAL A 252 -10.83 22.57 14.40
N GLY A 253 -9.89 23.49 14.28
CA GLY A 253 -8.75 23.62 15.20
C GLY A 253 -7.97 22.31 15.36
N THR A 254 -7.96 21.77 16.58
CA THR A 254 -7.20 20.55 16.95
C THR A 254 -7.74 19.27 16.33
N ASP A 255 -8.93 19.29 15.71
CA ASP A 255 -9.50 18.14 15.01
C ASP A 255 -8.90 17.97 13.59
N GLN A 256 -8.30 19.03 13.03
CA GLN A 256 -7.69 19.04 11.70
C GLN A 256 -6.25 18.49 11.74
N ARG A 257 -6.16 17.20 12.05
CA ARG A 257 -4.88 16.48 12.19
C ARG A 257 -5.03 15.04 11.73
N THR A 258 -3.94 14.43 11.31
CA THR A 258 -3.81 12.97 11.34
C THR A 258 -3.24 12.55 12.70
N GLN A 259 -2.69 11.33 12.81
CA GLN A 259 -2.00 10.89 14.01
C GLN A 259 -0.54 11.37 14.02
N ALA A 260 -0.08 11.91 15.15
CA ALA A 260 1.32 12.30 15.33
C ALA A 260 2.24 11.08 15.22
N VAL A 261 3.47 11.28 14.72
CA VAL A 261 4.42 10.20 14.45
C VAL A 261 5.80 10.54 14.99
N GLN A 262 6.54 9.52 15.42
CA GLN A 262 7.98 9.65 15.60
C GLN A 262 8.68 9.62 14.23
N ASP A 263 9.75 10.38 14.10
CA ASP A 263 10.56 10.41 12.88
C ASP A 263 11.15 9.02 12.61
N ALA A 264 10.90 8.51 11.40
CA ALA A 264 11.46 7.25 10.94
C ALA A 264 11.52 7.19 9.41
N ARG A 265 12.50 6.45 8.90
CA ARG A 265 12.61 6.10 7.48
C ARG A 265 12.65 4.59 7.36
N THR A 266 11.63 4.03 6.73
CA THR A 266 11.46 2.58 6.61
C THR A 266 11.59 2.14 5.16
N VAL A 267 12.44 1.16 4.91
CA VAL A 267 12.59 0.51 3.62
C VAL A 267 12.09 -0.92 3.74
N HIS A 268 11.22 -1.34 2.83
CA HIS A 268 10.85 -2.74 2.66
C HIS A 268 11.47 -3.31 1.39
N LEU A 269 12.40 -4.24 1.58
CA LEU A 269 13.08 -4.99 0.53
C LEU A 269 12.16 -6.10 0.02
N VAL A 270 11.88 -6.09 -1.27
CA VAL A 270 10.97 -7.03 -1.96
C VAL A 270 11.60 -7.51 -3.25
N ASN A 271 11.07 -8.54 -3.89
CA ASN A 271 11.40 -8.82 -5.28
C ASN A 271 10.61 -7.92 -6.24
N ALA A 272 10.86 -8.03 -7.56
CA ALA A 272 10.14 -7.28 -8.60
C ALA A 272 8.61 -7.45 -8.55
N HIS A 273 8.12 -8.57 -8.02
CA HIS A 273 6.70 -8.92 -7.90
C HIS A 273 6.12 -8.65 -6.50
N LEU A 274 6.82 -7.86 -5.68
CA LEU A 274 6.42 -7.51 -4.32
C LEU A 274 6.26 -8.71 -3.37
N ALA A 275 6.94 -9.83 -3.63
CA ALA A 275 7.09 -10.93 -2.68
C ALA A 275 8.45 -10.83 -1.96
N ALA A 276 8.77 -11.81 -1.12
CA ALA A 276 10.09 -11.92 -0.50
C ALA A 276 11.20 -11.72 -1.53
N PRO A 277 12.22 -10.89 -1.22
CA PRO A 277 13.39 -10.77 -2.05
C PRO A 277 14.13 -12.12 -2.09
N ILE A 278 14.89 -12.30 -3.16
CA ILE A 278 15.83 -13.42 -3.30
C ILE A 278 16.91 -13.36 -2.20
N ASP A 279 17.64 -14.47 -2.01
CA ASP A 279 18.86 -14.55 -1.19
C ASP A 279 19.85 -13.41 -1.46
N GLY A 280 20.55 -12.96 -0.43
CA GLY A 280 21.56 -11.88 -0.52
C GLY A 280 21.30 -10.66 0.36
N LEU A 281 20.29 -10.69 1.24
CA LEU A 281 20.02 -9.65 2.23
C LEU A 281 21.18 -9.44 3.22
N ASP A 282 21.97 -10.50 3.44
CA ASP A 282 23.18 -10.55 4.25
C ASP A 282 24.35 -9.79 3.59
N THR A 283 24.42 -9.81 2.26
CA THR A 283 25.47 -9.13 1.48
C THR A 283 25.17 -7.66 1.16
N LEU A 284 23.98 -7.17 1.52
CA LEU A 284 23.56 -5.80 1.26
C LEU A 284 24.30 -4.84 2.19
N THR A 285 25.08 -3.92 1.61
CA THR A 285 25.68 -2.83 2.39
C THR A 285 24.63 -1.74 2.60
N THR A 286 24.34 -1.40 3.85
CA THR A 286 23.37 -0.34 4.17
C THR A 286 23.73 0.37 5.47
N ASN A 287 23.36 1.65 5.56
CA ASN A 287 23.43 2.43 6.80
C ASN A 287 22.14 2.36 7.63
N ALA A 288 21.16 1.56 7.20
CA ALA A 288 19.94 1.29 7.95
C ALA A 288 20.10 0.06 8.85
N THR A 289 19.43 0.09 10.00
CA THR A 289 19.35 -1.01 10.96
C THR A 289 18.37 -2.10 10.52
N GLY A 290 18.53 -3.29 11.11
CA GLY A 290 17.75 -4.49 10.79
C GLY A 290 18.49 -5.41 9.82
N THR A 291 18.25 -6.72 9.91
CA THR A 291 18.87 -7.74 9.04
C THR A 291 17.87 -8.42 8.09
N GLY A 292 16.56 -8.24 8.35
CA GLY A 292 15.48 -8.80 7.54
C GLY A 292 15.14 -7.98 6.30
N GLN A 293 13.92 -8.18 5.80
CA GLN A 293 13.38 -7.45 4.65
C GLN A 293 13.04 -6.00 4.98
N VAL A 294 12.71 -5.70 6.24
CA VAL A 294 12.46 -4.33 6.69
C VAL A 294 13.75 -3.75 7.26
N ARG A 295 14.15 -2.61 6.71
CA ARG A 295 15.33 -1.84 7.15
C ARG A 295 14.88 -0.46 7.62
N ARG A 296 15.49 0.05 8.68
CA ARG A 296 15.08 1.30 9.34
C ARG A 296 16.27 2.23 9.57
N ALA A 297 16.16 3.48 9.15
CA ALA A 297 17.12 4.51 9.55
C ALA A 297 16.88 4.92 11.00
N THR A 298 17.92 5.45 11.64
CA THR A 298 17.76 6.18 12.91
C THR A 298 17.28 7.60 12.61
N GLY A 299 16.07 7.96 13.03
CA GLY A 299 15.48 9.29 12.80
C GLY A 299 15.17 9.58 11.32
N SER A 300 15.42 10.82 10.89
CA SER A 300 15.11 11.35 9.56
C SER A 300 16.27 11.28 8.54
N GLY A 301 17.34 10.54 8.86
CA GLY A 301 18.54 10.46 8.02
C GLY A 301 18.32 9.74 6.68
N ALA A 302 19.20 10.06 5.71
CA ALA A 302 19.22 9.40 4.40
C ALA A 302 19.52 7.90 4.53
N VAL A 303 18.97 7.09 3.63
CA VAL A 303 19.25 5.66 3.55
C VAL A 303 19.96 5.34 2.24
N SER A 304 21.15 4.78 2.35
CA SER A 304 21.92 4.23 1.24
C SER A 304 21.93 2.72 1.30
N MET A 305 21.71 2.07 0.16
CA MET A 305 21.85 0.63 -0.01
C MET A 305 22.71 0.36 -1.23
N GLY A 306 23.66 -0.55 -1.10
CA GLY A 306 24.61 -0.92 -2.15
C GLY A 306 24.81 -2.43 -2.22
N LEU A 307 24.92 -2.93 -3.43
CA LEU A 307 25.31 -4.31 -3.70
C LEU A 307 26.83 -4.42 -3.80
N PRO A 308 27.42 -5.56 -3.40
CA PRO A 308 28.84 -5.81 -3.60
C PRO A 308 29.20 -5.83 -5.09
N ALA A 309 30.48 -5.63 -5.39
CA ALA A 309 30.97 -5.74 -6.75
C ALA A 309 30.65 -7.13 -7.34
N PRO A 310 30.28 -7.23 -8.62
CA PRO A 310 30.02 -8.52 -9.26
C PRO A 310 31.26 -9.43 -9.18
N VAL A 311 31.07 -10.67 -8.74
CA VAL A 311 32.11 -11.70 -8.79
C VAL A 311 31.74 -12.76 -9.84
N PRO A 312 32.72 -13.44 -10.48
CA PRO A 312 32.43 -14.47 -11.45
C PRO A 312 31.51 -15.56 -10.88
N ASN A 313 30.48 -15.94 -11.65
CA ASN A 313 29.49 -16.97 -11.29
C ASN A 313 28.55 -16.65 -10.11
N ALA A 314 28.52 -15.42 -9.61
CA ALA A 314 27.50 -14.98 -8.66
C ALA A 314 26.23 -14.42 -9.35
N PRO A 315 25.08 -14.40 -8.63
CA PRO A 315 23.85 -13.75 -9.07
C PRO A 315 24.06 -12.30 -9.52
N PHE A 316 23.42 -11.88 -10.61
CA PHE A 316 23.53 -10.53 -11.13
C PHE A 316 22.45 -9.63 -10.54
N ARG A 317 22.72 -9.17 -9.31
CA ARG A 317 21.73 -8.44 -8.51
C ARG A 317 21.61 -6.97 -8.92
N ARG A 318 20.38 -6.45 -8.76
CA ARG A 318 20.00 -5.05 -8.95
C ARG A 318 19.05 -4.60 -7.85
N LEU A 319 19.19 -3.33 -7.49
CA LEU A 319 18.30 -2.60 -6.57
C LEU A 319 17.48 -1.60 -7.37
N GLY A 320 16.18 -1.48 -7.08
CA GLY A 320 15.34 -0.47 -7.72
C GLY A 320 14.25 0.04 -6.79
N LEU A 321 14.06 1.36 -6.75
CA LEU A 321 12.97 1.97 -6.01
C LEU A 321 11.63 1.70 -6.69
N LEU A 322 10.64 1.20 -5.96
CA LEU A 322 9.29 0.98 -6.47
C LEU A 322 8.33 2.12 -6.03
N PRO A 323 7.41 2.55 -6.91
CA PRO A 323 7.09 1.98 -8.23
C PRO A 323 7.92 2.54 -9.40
N GLN A 324 8.89 3.43 -9.15
CA GLN A 324 9.61 4.14 -10.23
C GLN A 324 10.52 3.26 -11.10
N GLY A 325 10.87 2.05 -10.65
CA GLY A 325 11.37 0.98 -11.51
C GLY A 325 12.83 1.08 -11.96
N ARG A 326 13.55 2.19 -11.70
CA ARG A 326 14.96 2.31 -12.13
C ARG A 326 15.88 1.39 -11.35
N MET A 327 16.44 0.39 -12.03
CA MET A 327 17.34 -0.61 -11.47
C MET A 327 18.80 -0.16 -11.54
N GLY A 328 19.56 -0.39 -10.47
CA GLY A 328 20.98 -0.05 -10.35
C GLY A 328 21.73 -0.97 -9.37
N THR A 329 23.00 -0.69 -9.14
CA THR A 329 23.81 -1.41 -8.13
C THR A 329 23.71 -0.78 -6.74
N SER A 330 23.16 0.43 -6.65
CA SER A 330 22.92 1.14 -5.41
C SER A 330 21.65 1.98 -5.52
N VAL A 331 21.09 2.33 -4.38
CA VAL A 331 19.99 3.28 -4.26
C VAL A 331 20.23 4.19 -3.07
N GLN A 332 19.99 5.48 -3.27
CA GLN A 332 20.02 6.50 -2.23
C GLN A 332 18.61 7.04 -2.06
N LEU A 333 18.14 7.04 -0.82
CA LEU A 333 16.80 7.44 -0.44
C LEU A 333 16.88 8.56 0.59
N TRP A 334 15.96 9.50 0.46
CA TRP A 334 15.86 10.71 1.25
C TRP A 334 17.18 11.49 1.34
N PRO A 335 17.86 11.79 0.20
CA PRO A 335 18.96 12.74 0.23
C PRO A 335 18.48 14.10 0.75
N ALA A 336 19.39 14.96 1.19
CA ALA A 336 19.05 16.29 1.70
C ALA A 336 18.26 17.17 0.70
N THR A 337 18.33 16.83 -0.59
CA THR A 337 17.58 17.48 -1.68
C THR A 337 16.13 17.00 -1.82
N ALA A 338 15.76 15.90 -1.16
CA ALA A 338 14.41 15.33 -1.23
C ALA A 338 13.51 15.91 -0.14
N THR A 339 12.34 16.42 -0.53
CA THR A 339 11.28 16.76 0.42
C THR A 339 10.66 15.47 0.96
N ALA A 340 10.89 15.18 2.23
CA ALA A 340 10.40 13.96 2.89
C ALA A 340 9.49 14.30 4.09
N PRO A 341 8.39 13.56 4.29
CA PRO A 341 7.55 13.70 5.48
C PRO A 341 8.34 13.34 6.75
N ALA A 342 7.86 13.72 7.94
CA ALA A 342 8.51 13.38 9.22
C ALA A 342 8.78 11.87 9.37
N ARG A 343 7.83 11.04 8.91
CA ARG A 343 7.98 9.59 8.77
C ARG A 343 7.67 9.15 7.34
N ASP A 344 8.47 8.22 6.81
CA ASP A 344 8.30 7.80 5.42
C ASP A 344 8.62 6.32 5.20
N PHE A 345 8.01 5.75 4.15
CA PHE A 345 8.12 4.34 3.79
C PHE A 345 8.25 4.18 2.27
N VAL A 346 9.19 3.34 1.85
CA VAL A 346 9.37 2.98 0.44
C VAL A 346 9.66 1.50 0.27
N ARG A 347 9.38 0.99 -0.93
CA ARG A 347 9.79 -0.36 -1.31
C ARG A 347 10.98 -0.31 -2.25
N VAL A 348 11.94 -1.18 -2.00
CA VAL A 348 13.10 -1.36 -2.87
C VAL A 348 13.12 -2.80 -3.35
N ALA A 349 13.03 -2.97 -4.67
CA ALA A 349 13.20 -4.24 -5.33
C ALA A 349 14.66 -4.67 -5.21
N LEU A 350 14.91 -5.89 -4.72
CA LEU A 350 16.16 -6.62 -4.86
C LEU A 350 15.90 -7.78 -5.82
N VAL A 351 16.49 -7.70 -7.01
CA VAL A 351 16.23 -8.60 -8.13
C VAL A 351 17.53 -9.19 -8.61
N ASP A 352 17.58 -10.52 -8.78
CA ASP A 352 18.59 -11.15 -9.63
C ASP A 352 18.06 -11.15 -11.06
N VAL A 353 18.75 -10.45 -11.96
CA VAL A 353 18.32 -10.26 -13.34
C VAL A 353 18.23 -11.59 -14.08
N GLU A 354 19.17 -12.51 -13.82
CA GLU A 354 19.17 -13.81 -14.49
C GLU A 354 18.00 -14.66 -14.02
N GLN A 355 17.77 -14.78 -12.71
CA GLN A 355 16.60 -15.50 -12.19
C GLN A 355 15.28 -14.86 -12.62
N HIS A 356 15.22 -13.52 -12.70
CA HIS A 356 14.00 -12.83 -13.10
C HIS A 356 13.64 -13.08 -14.57
N LEU A 357 14.64 -13.04 -15.47
CA LEU A 357 14.42 -13.21 -16.91
C LEU A 357 14.36 -14.69 -17.34
N LEU A 358 15.16 -15.55 -16.70
CA LEU A 358 15.35 -16.94 -17.13
C LEU A 358 14.69 -17.95 -16.19
N GLY A 359 14.18 -17.54 -15.03
CA GLY A 359 13.60 -18.43 -14.02
C GLY A 359 14.62 -19.27 -13.24
N HIS A 360 15.92 -19.12 -13.52
CA HIS A 360 17.00 -19.90 -12.91
C HIS A 360 18.11 -18.99 -12.38
N ALA A 361 18.56 -19.28 -11.16
CA ALA A 361 19.71 -18.62 -10.57
C ALA A 361 21.02 -19.15 -11.18
N ARG A 362 22.03 -18.28 -11.27
CA ARG A 362 23.38 -18.69 -11.64
C ARG A 362 23.93 -19.64 -10.58
N SER A 363 24.19 -20.90 -10.96
CA SER A 363 24.81 -21.88 -10.07
C SER A 363 26.04 -22.49 -10.73
N THR A 364 27.02 -22.85 -9.90
CA THR A 364 28.26 -23.54 -10.30
C THR A 364 28.03 -24.95 -10.86
N ASN A 365 26.84 -25.53 -10.67
CA ASN A 365 26.50 -26.92 -11.04
C ASN A 365 25.42 -27.04 -12.12
N ALA A 366 25.00 -25.95 -12.76
CA ALA A 366 24.12 -26.05 -13.91
C ALA A 366 24.89 -26.53 -15.16
N VAL A 367 25.27 -27.81 -15.18
CA VAL A 367 25.48 -28.54 -16.43
C VAL A 367 24.10 -28.71 -17.07
N MET A 368 23.57 -27.63 -17.65
CA MET A 368 22.64 -27.81 -18.74
C MET A 368 23.45 -28.30 -19.91
N THR A 369 23.11 -29.48 -20.42
CA THR A 369 23.49 -29.93 -21.76
C THR A 369 23.02 -28.87 -22.76
N ARG A 370 23.87 -27.86 -22.97
CA ARG A 370 23.69 -26.83 -23.99
C ARG A 370 23.89 -27.49 -25.35
N THR A 371 22.80 -27.90 -25.99
CA THR A 371 22.66 -27.54 -27.40
C THR A 371 22.43 -26.04 -27.41
N THR A 372 23.50 -25.26 -27.50
CA THR A 372 23.41 -23.83 -27.83
C THR A 372 22.75 -23.73 -29.21
N PRO A 373 21.50 -23.24 -29.35
CA PRO A 373 21.15 -22.63 -30.62
C PRO A 373 22.16 -21.48 -30.83
N PRO A 374 22.65 -21.27 -32.06
CA PRO A 374 23.57 -20.18 -32.32
C PRO A 374 22.90 -18.88 -31.87
N VAL A 375 23.46 -18.27 -30.82
CA VAL A 375 23.13 -16.90 -30.46
C VAL A 375 23.72 -16.05 -31.57
N GLN A 376 22.91 -15.70 -32.57
CA GLN A 376 23.26 -14.56 -33.39
C GLN A 376 23.38 -13.36 -32.45
N PRO A 377 24.45 -12.55 -32.57
CA PRO A 377 24.51 -11.29 -31.86
C PRO A 377 23.34 -10.43 -32.35
N SER A 378 22.23 -10.46 -31.60
CA SER A 378 21.26 -9.38 -31.63
C SER A 378 22.02 -8.11 -31.23
N PRO A 379 21.75 -6.96 -31.87
CA PRO A 379 22.19 -5.69 -31.32
C PRO A 379 21.79 -5.66 -29.84
N SER A 380 22.70 -5.19 -28.98
CA SER A 380 22.49 -5.05 -27.54
C SER A 380 21.05 -4.64 -27.28
N PRO A 381 20.28 -5.34 -26.43
CA PRO A 381 18.92 -4.93 -26.15
C PRO A 381 18.99 -3.49 -25.66
N VAL A 382 18.25 -2.61 -26.33
CA VAL A 382 18.08 -1.24 -25.86
C VAL A 382 17.35 -1.36 -24.53
N LEU A 383 18.08 -1.17 -23.44
CA LEU A 383 17.50 -1.06 -22.11
C LEU A 383 16.77 0.28 -22.10
N LEU A 384 15.46 0.20 -22.04
CA LEU A 384 14.58 1.36 -21.97
C LEU A 384 14.47 1.71 -20.49
N ASP A 385 14.93 2.91 -20.16
CA ASP A 385 15.16 3.36 -18.79
C ASP A 385 13.86 3.77 -18.08
N THR A 386 12.77 3.92 -18.85
CA THR A 386 11.46 4.35 -18.35
C THR A 386 10.31 3.53 -18.95
N THR A 387 9.20 3.45 -18.20
CA THR A 387 7.97 2.82 -18.70
C THR A 387 7.45 3.49 -19.97
N ASP A 388 7.62 4.82 -20.11
CA ASP A 388 7.23 5.56 -21.31
C ASP A 388 8.06 5.16 -22.53
N GLU A 389 9.36 4.90 -22.34
CA GLU A 389 10.22 4.37 -23.39
C GLU A 389 9.84 2.93 -23.77
N VAL A 390 9.48 2.09 -22.79
CA VAL A 390 8.95 0.74 -23.03
C VAL A 390 7.63 0.78 -23.81
N VAL A 391 6.72 1.69 -23.46
CA VAL A 391 5.43 1.86 -24.15
C VAL A 391 5.64 2.42 -25.56
N GLY A 392 6.54 3.38 -25.74
CA GLY A 392 6.93 3.90 -27.05
C GLY A 392 7.53 2.83 -27.95
N ALA A 393 8.44 2.01 -27.42
CA ALA A 393 9.01 0.88 -28.14
C ALA A 393 7.99 -0.23 -28.41
N MET A 394 7.05 -0.48 -27.49
CA MET A 394 5.94 -1.42 -27.67
C MET A 394 5.01 -0.96 -28.81
N LEU A 395 4.63 0.32 -28.85
CA LEU A 395 3.81 0.89 -29.92
C LEU A 395 4.52 0.82 -31.28
N GLN A 396 5.82 1.13 -31.33
CA GLN A 396 6.63 0.94 -32.54
C GLN A 396 6.69 -0.54 -32.97
N THR A 397 6.88 -1.45 -32.02
CA THR A 397 6.96 -2.90 -32.28
C THR A 397 5.62 -3.46 -32.78
N LEU A 398 4.50 -2.96 -32.24
CA LEU A 398 3.14 -3.33 -32.66
C LEU A 398 2.71 -2.71 -33.99
N SER A 399 3.36 -1.64 -34.44
CA SER A 399 3.09 -1.00 -35.73
C SER A 399 3.77 -1.68 -36.93
N GLY A 400 4.61 -2.70 -36.69
CA GLY A 400 5.31 -3.45 -37.73
C GLY A 400 4.53 -4.64 -38.28
N THR A 401 4.81 -5.03 -39.52
CA THR A 401 4.20 -6.18 -40.21
C THR A 401 5.01 -7.47 -39.95
N GLY A 402 4.71 -8.18 -38.86
CA GLY A 402 5.29 -9.50 -38.59
C GLY A 402 4.64 -10.19 -37.37
N GLU A 403 4.69 -11.53 -37.32
CA GLU A 403 4.18 -12.29 -36.18
C GLU A 403 5.09 -12.08 -34.96
N ARG A 404 4.52 -11.64 -33.84
CA ARG A 404 5.25 -11.32 -32.61
C ARG A 404 4.52 -11.87 -31.40
N THR A 405 5.23 -12.61 -30.56
CA THR A 405 4.69 -13.15 -29.30
C THR A 405 4.96 -12.17 -28.17
N LEU A 406 3.90 -11.69 -27.52
CA LEU A 406 3.98 -10.87 -26.31
C LEU A 406 3.83 -11.77 -25.07
N LEU A 407 4.81 -11.71 -24.17
CA LEU A 407 4.72 -12.30 -22.84
C LEU A 407 4.63 -11.17 -21.82
N CYS A 408 3.45 -10.98 -21.23
CA CYS A 408 3.21 -10.04 -20.14
C CYS A 408 2.67 -10.83 -18.94
N SER A 409 3.40 -10.81 -17.82
CA SER A 409 2.97 -11.51 -16.60
C SER A 409 2.03 -10.67 -15.72
N THR A 410 1.85 -9.37 -16.00
CA THR A 410 0.83 -8.54 -15.35
C THR A 410 0.57 -7.28 -16.16
N VAL A 411 -0.68 -7.07 -16.60
CA VAL A 411 -1.13 -5.80 -17.15
C VAL A 411 -1.21 -4.79 -16.00
N GLU A 412 -0.31 -3.82 -15.95
CA GLU A 412 -0.49 -2.63 -15.10
C GLU A 412 -1.62 -1.79 -15.68
N ARG A 413 -2.73 -1.68 -14.93
CA ARG A 413 -3.88 -0.84 -15.26
C ARG A 413 -3.69 0.64 -14.91
N ASP A 414 -2.50 1.04 -14.47
CA ASP A 414 -2.21 2.42 -14.04
C ASP A 414 -1.67 3.30 -15.19
N LEU A 415 -1.68 2.80 -16.44
CA LEU A 415 -1.45 3.62 -17.62
C LEU A 415 -2.62 4.60 -17.77
N GLY A 416 -2.37 5.88 -17.51
CA GLY A 416 -3.30 6.97 -17.80
C GLY A 416 -3.66 7.04 -19.29
N THR A 417 -4.41 8.07 -19.69
CA THR A 417 -4.84 8.25 -21.09
C THR A 417 -3.64 8.33 -22.03
N LEU A 418 -3.44 7.29 -22.84
CA LEU A 418 -2.46 7.26 -23.92
C LEU A 418 -2.97 8.13 -25.07
N LEU A 419 -2.22 9.16 -25.43
CA LEU A 419 -2.48 9.93 -26.64
C LEU A 419 -2.11 9.05 -27.85
N PRO A 420 -3.03 8.84 -28.81
CA PRO A 420 -2.70 8.11 -30.01
C PRO A 420 -1.61 8.86 -30.79
N PRO A 421 -0.68 8.15 -31.45
CA PRO A 421 0.24 8.80 -32.38
C PRO A 421 -0.54 9.51 -33.49
N PRO A 422 -0.02 10.63 -34.04
CA PRO A 422 -0.66 11.32 -35.15
C PRO A 422 -0.87 10.35 -36.31
N LEU A 423 -2.08 10.34 -36.87
CA LEU A 423 -2.42 9.52 -38.03
C LEU A 423 -1.46 9.83 -39.18
N VAL A 424 -0.77 8.80 -39.67
CA VAL A 424 -0.01 8.89 -40.92
C VAL A 424 -1.03 9.13 -42.04
N PRO A 425 -0.90 10.21 -42.85
CA PRO A 425 -1.81 10.45 -43.96
C PRO A 425 -1.73 9.28 -44.95
N GLY A 426 -2.85 8.58 -45.17
CA GLY A 426 -2.98 7.54 -46.19
C GLY A 426 -3.32 6.12 -45.69
N THR A 427 -3.35 5.86 -44.39
CA THR A 427 -3.85 4.57 -43.87
C THR A 427 -5.32 4.69 -43.46
N ALA A 428 -6.20 4.00 -44.19
CA ALA A 428 -7.61 3.89 -43.81
C ALA A 428 -7.75 3.14 -42.47
N PRO A 429 -8.68 3.54 -41.58
CA PRO A 429 -8.95 2.80 -40.36
C PRO A 429 -9.47 1.41 -40.69
N ILE A 430 -8.98 0.40 -39.97
CA ILE A 430 -9.49 -0.97 -40.05
C ILE A 430 -10.91 -0.97 -39.45
N THR A 431 -11.92 -1.15 -40.31
CA THR A 431 -13.30 -1.41 -39.89
C THR A 431 -13.46 -2.88 -39.55
N PHE A 432 -13.87 -3.18 -38.32
CA PHE A 432 -14.31 -4.52 -37.96
C PHE A 432 -15.75 -4.74 -38.46
N PRO A 433 -16.04 -5.80 -39.23
CA PRO A 433 -17.42 -6.09 -39.58
C PRO A 433 -18.16 -6.56 -38.33
N LEU A 434 -19.30 -5.92 -38.05
CA LEU A 434 -20.31 -6.45 -37.14
C LEU A 434 -20.87 -7.73 -37.75
N LEU A 435 -20.69 -8.86 -37.06
CA LEU A 435 -21.42 -10.09 -37.37
C LEU A 435 -22.92 -9.82 -37.15
N SER A 436 -23.65 -9.63 -38.26
CA SER A 436 -25.10 -9.73 -38.30
C SER A 436 -25.50 -11.18 -38.08
N GLY A 437 -26.49 -11.40 -37.21
CA GLY A 437 -26.87 -12.72 -36.70
C GLY A 437 -27.44 -13.70 -37.72
N GLU A 438 -27.34 -14.97 -37.32
CA GLU A 438 -28.41 -15.97 -37.31
C GLU A 438 -28.34 -16.74 -35.99
#